data_AF-A0A956ZPH6-F1
#
_entry.id   AF-A0A956ZPH6-F1
#
_cell.length_a   1.000
_cell.length_b   1.000
_cell.length_c   1.000
_cell.angle_alpha   90.00
_cell.angle_beta   90.00
_cell.angle_gamma   90.00
#
_symmetry.space_group_name_H-M   'P 1'
#
loop_
_entity.id
_entity.type
_entity.pdbx_description
1 polymer ?
#
loop_
_entity_poly.entity_id
_entity_poly.type
_entity_poly.pdbx_seq_one_letter_code
_entity_poly.pdbx_strand_id
1 'polypeptide(L)'
;MARAVLLLASFVAVLAAACGGGGSKATPTASPAASESATATATATPTPEPEKILGVTVTPLVAGSDTPFPKDVALYIESGCWGCDAPAAALQRIYRDPSGALKTEDLYRLPGATITSSEVDGRYIRSIAAANSGNDLLLSLCESPYCGGVGNMAEGAKTSILHSTDGGITWTNEVTLPGDVVVIANQGGRAQTDPGFGIISRTYRTVVGDTYTFEIVSYPGLDREPYNLTGQAAATTRFLVPANGPALVVGDDSVSLNRPGAGPGNAPWPNLTNLPKGSGVVDIQFPANGIQATWQSAEGVLYTGLSRSSDPSRPLTFDAIYRWPDDVRPTFLRYSGGGFLASGEWIPSASWPGLRAQIPIVVDLKAATIRPIAEFRERAQTDRNLVLAVLNGPFARVIEAGKDDCLNVREGPSLSSPPFACYADGTLLVEQGQRTEADGHNWSYVNTPSMRSGWASQSFLETSGSAPSLNYHPKGTRTGNPEYDTVIASLESGDLEAIAALIEWRKVECKAGPPQGIGGPPQCPDGVADGTPIDVIPGAACEGYWHIRLNDGGRANLAIGTADRLYAVIKNDADSFWRGSDAGIIYVNPERPEWGKAIYLANGRIVGDWSGCGTSPAEIANRGASVIFPPPKP
;
A
#
# COMPACT_ATOMS: atom_id res chain seq x y z
N MET A 1 -58.55 35.03 -11.42
CA MET A 1 -59.33 33.91 -11.99
C MET A 1 -58.72 32.64 -11.41
N ALA A 2 -59.10 32.14 -10.23
CA ALA A 2 -60.39 31.61 -9.75
C ALA A 2 -60.66 30.15 -10.19
N ARG A 3 -60.94 29.30 -9.17
CA ARG A 3 -61.36 27.87 -9.11
C ARG A 3 -60.20 26.89 -8.82
N ALA A 4 -59.99 26.29 -7.63
CA ALA A 4 -60.87 25.74 -6.57
C ALA A 4 -61.85 24.67 -7.10
N VAL A 5 -62.21 23.53 -6.49
CA VAL A 5 -61.97 22.72 -5.26
C VAL A 5 -62.90 21.47 -5.44
N LEU A 6 -62.58 20.28 -4.87
CA LEU A 6 -63.46 19.25 -4.22
C LEU A 6 -62.89 17.81 -4.42
N LEU A 7 -62.36 17.11 -3.41
CA LEU A 7 -62.96 16.44 -2.21
C LEU A 7 -63.49 15.02 -2.48
N LEU A 8 -62.93 14.02 -1.78
CA LEU A 8 -63.70 13.14 -0.87
C LEU A 8 -62.80 12.21 -0.03
N ALA A 9 -62.99 12.32 1.29
CA ALA A 9 -62.55 11.39 2.32
C ALA A 9 -63.81 10.81 3.00
N SER A 10 -63.79 9.53 3.41
CA SER A 10 -64.68 8.88 4.40
C SER A 10 -64.10 7.47 4.71
N PHE A 11 -63.50 7.20 5.88
CA PHE A 11 -64.08 6.71 7.16
C PHE A 11 -64.70 5.30 7.12
N VAL A 12 -64.18 4.35 7.92
CA VAL A 12 -64.85 3.70 9.07
C VAL A 12 -63.88 2.76 9.82
N ALA A 13 -63.83 2.91 11.14
CA ALA A 13 -63.17 2.05 12.11
C ALA A 13 -64.14 0.95 12.62
N VAL A 14 -63.62 -0.22 13.01
CA VAL A 14 -64.26 -1.12 13.99
C VAL A 14 -63.21 -1.65 14.97
N LEU A 15 -63.55 -1.52 16.24
CA LEU A 15 -62.80 -1.88 17.44
C LEU A 15 -63.19 -3.28 17.96
N ALA A 16 -62.25 -3.87 18.71
CA ALA A 16 -62.40 -4.63 19.96
C ALA A 16 -62.86 -6.11 19.96
N ALA A 17 -61.98 -6.95 20.56
CA ALA A 17 -62.18 -7.62 21.88
C ALA A 17 -61.95 -9.14 21.90
N ALA A 18 -60.92 -9.56 22.66
CA ALA A 18 -60.93 -10.66 23.65
C ALA A 18 -59.49 -10.79 24.21
N CYS A 19 -59.20 -10.36 25.45
CA CYS A 19 -59.23 -11.17 26.70
C CYS A 19 -58.40 -12.46 26.57
N GLY A 20 -57.41 -12.79 27.40
CA GLY A 20 -56.98 -12.33 28.71
C GLY A 20 -56.22 -13.49 29.41
N GLY A 21 -55.47 -13.17 30.47
CA GLY A 21 -54.92 -14.17 31.42
C GLY A 21 -53.49 -14.62 31.10
N GLY A 22 -52.55 -14.71 32.03
CA GLY A 22 -52.64 -14.55 33.47
C GLY A 22 -51.24 -14.35 34.06
N GLY A 23 -51.18 -13.57 35.13
CA GLY A 23 -49.97 -13.40 35.91
C GLY A 23 -49.66 -14.67 36.70
N SER A 24 -48.38 -15.05 36.70
CA SER A 24 -47.83 -15.93 37.72
C SER A 24 -46.77 -15.15 38.50
N LYS A 25 -47.18 -14.62 39.65
CA LYS A 25 -46.26 -14.13 40.68
C LYS A 25 -45.55 -15.37 41.25
N ALA A 26 -44.30 -15.57 40.87
CA ALA A 26 -43.45 -16.53 41.53
C ALA A 26 -43.16 -16.04 42.95
N THR A 27 -43.57 -16.83 43.94
CA THR A 27 -43.21 -16.71 45.35
C THR A 27 -41.70 -16.86 45.51
N PRO A 28 -41.02 -15.98 46.27
CA PRO A 28 -39.61 -16.19 46.57
C PRO A 28 -39.48 -17.35 47.58
N THR A 29 -39.00 -18.49 47.09
CA THR A 29 -38.53 -19.58 47.96
C THR A 29 -37.23 -19.12 48.62
N ALA A 30 -37.23 -19.08 49.95
CA ALA A 30 -36.04 -18.82 50.73
C ALA A 30 -34.96 -19.85 50.39
N SER A 31 -33.86 -19.37 49.80
CA SER A 31 -32.65 -20.16 49.56
C SER A 31 -32.00 -20.47 50.92
N PRO A 32 -31.59 -21.72 51.19
CA PRO A 32 -30.87 -22.04 52.41
C PRO A 32 -29.58 -21.22 52.46
N ALA A 33 -29.28 -20.68 53.64
CA ALA A 33 -28.05 -19.96 53.92
C ALA A 33 -26.85 -20.83 53.50
N ALA A 34 -26.17 -20.41 52.44
CA ALA A 34 -24.92 -21.01 52.02
C ALA A 34 -23.90 -20.76 53.14
N SER A 35 -23.42 -21.85 53.73
CA SER A 35 -22.27 -21.86 54.62
C SER A 35 -21.11 -21.12 53.94
N GLU A 36 -20.53 -20.15 54.62
CA GLU A 36 -19.30 -19.46 54.22
C GLU A 36 -18.15 -20.49 54.12
N SER A 37 -18.03 -21.13 52.96
CA SER A 37 -16.80 -21.79 52.57
C SER A 37 -15.80 -20.71 52.22
N ALA A 38 -14.69 -20.67 52.97
CA ALA A 38 -13.56 -19.79 52.72
C ALA A 38 -13.22 -19.77 51.22
N THR A 39 -13.45 -18.62 50.58
CA THR A 39 -12.99 -18.36 49.21
C THR A 39 -11.48 -18.52 49.20
N ALA A 40 -11.01 -19.64 48.68
CA ALA A 40 -9.60 -19.82 48.38
C ALA A 40 -9.20 -18.65 47.47
N THR A 41 -8.29 -17.81 47.97
CA THR A 41 -7.67 -16.75 47.18
C THR A 41 -7.13 -17.38 45.91
N ALA A 42 -7.79 -17.14 44.78
CA ALA A 42 -7.36 -17.64 43.50
C ALA A 42 -5.97 -17.06 43.25
N THR A 43 -4.95 -17.90 43.35
CA THR A 43 -3.58 -17.57 42.94
C THR A 43 -3.68 -17.08 41.51
N ALA A 44 -3.32 -15.82 41.28
CA ALA A 44 -3.35 -15.23 39.95
C ALA A 44 -2.56 -16.15 39.00
N THR A 45 -3.25 -16.74 38.03
CA THR A 45 -2.60 -17.47 36.94
C THR A 45 -1.62 -16.50 36.29
N PRO A 46 -0.33 -16.84 36.16
CA PRO A 46 0.64 -15.95 35.55
C PRO A 46 0.16 -15.56 34.16
N THR A 47 0.08 -14.27 33.89
CA THR A 47 -0.20 -13.76 32.54
C THR A 47 0.85 -14.35 31.62
N PRO A 48 0.47 -15.09 30.55
CA PRO A 48 1.44 -15.65 29.63
C PRO A 48 2.33 -14.55 29.07
N GLU A 49 3.63 -14.81 29.00
CA GLU A 49 4.58 -13.88 28.38
C GLU A 49 4.14 -13.63 26.93
N PRO A 50 4.16 -12.38 26.43
CA PRO A 50 3.81 -12.09 25.05
C PRO A 50 4.60 -12.95 24.08
N GLU A 51 3.90 -13.51 23.08
CA GLU A 51 4.55 -14.28 22.01
C GLU A 51 5.63 -13.44 21.33
N LYS A 52 6.75 -14.07 21.00
CA LYS A 52 7.86 -13.44 20.27
C LYS A 52 8.15 -14.24 19.02
N ILE A 53 8.17 -13.57 17.87
CA ILE A 53 8.58 -14.16 16.58
C ILE A 53 9.91 -13.52 16.21
N LEU A 54 10.96 -14.33 16.09
CA LEU A 54 12.33 -13.87 15.79
C LEU A 54 12.82 -12.77 16.76
N GLY A 55 12.43 -12.86 18.03
CA GLY A 55 12.80 -11.87 19.05
C GLY A 55 11.97 -10.59 19.04
N VAL A 56 11.04 -10.42 18.09
CA VAL A 56 10.08 -9.31 18.06
C VAL A 56 8.82 -9.72 18.81
N THR A 57 8.45 -8.94 19.83
CA THR A 57 7.20 -9.12 20.56
C THR A 57 6.01 -8.93 19.62
N VAL A 58 5.17 -9.95 19.53
CA VAL A 58 3.91 -9.89 18.78
C VAL A 58 2.93 -9.07 19.59
N THR A 59 2.45 -7.97 19.01
CA THR A 59 1.38 -7.17 19.60
C THR A 59 0.06 -7.57 18.95
N PRO A 60 -0.90 -8.12 19.71
CA PRO A 60 -2.21 -8.44 19.17
C PRO A 60 -2.90 -7.17 18.65
N LEU A 61 -3.43 -7.23 17.44
CA LEU A 61 -4.27 -6.16 16.90
C LEU A 61 -5.66 -6.25 17.53
N VAL A 62 -6.18 -5.11 17.99
CA VAL A 62 -7.54 -4.99 18.53
C VAL A 62 -8.47 -4.29 17.54
N ALA A 63 -9.74 -4.66 17.55
CA ALA A 63 -10.72 -3.99 16.73
C ALA A 63 -10.97 -2.57 17.28
N GLY A 64 -10.76 -1.55 16.45
CA GLY A 64 -11.09 -0.16 16.74
C GLY A 64 -12.45 0.24 16.20
N SER A 65 -12.87 1.49 16.48
CA SER A 65 -14.06 2.07 15.87
C SER A 65 -13.82 2.42 14.39
N ASP A 66 -14.91 2.53 13.63
CA ASP A 66 -14.94 3.07 12.28
C ASP A 66 -14.05 4.32 12.14
N THR A 67 -13.39 4.43 10.99
CA THR A 67 -12.58 5.58 10.61
C THR A 67 -13.11 6.15 9.30
N PRO A 68 -13.15 7.48 9.11
CA PRO A 68 -13.48 8.03 7.81
C PRO A 68 -12.43 7.63 6.78
N PHE A 69 -12.83 7.58 5.51
CA PHE A 69 -11.92 7.39 4.39
C PHE A 69 -10.79 8.45 4.44
N PRO A 70 -9.50 8.07 4.36
CA PRO A 70 -8.40 9.02 4.47
C PRO A 70 -8.40 10.07 3.35
N LYS A 71 -8.01 11.31 3.63
CA LYS A 71 -8.05 12.40 2.65
C LYS A 71 -7.08 12.22 1.50
N ASP A 72 -5.88 11.74 1.81
CA ASP A 72 -4.78 11.61 0.86
C ASP A 72 -4.63 10.16 0.37
N VAL A 73 -5.75 9.49 0.10
CA VAL A 73 -5.76 8.12 -0.40
C VAL A 73 -6.66 8.01 -1.63
N ALA A 74 -6.22 7.24 -2.62
CA ALA A 74 -7.08 6.72 -3.65
C ALA A 74 -7.03 5.18 -3.61
N LEU A 75 -8.20 4.54 -3.55
CA LEU A 75 -8.35 3.09 -3.64
C LEU A 75 -8.78 2.71 -5.04
N TYR A 76 -8.12 1.71 -5.61
CA TYR A 76 -8.59 0.99 -6.79
C TYR A 76 -9.29 -0.27 -6.30
N ILE A 77 -10.56 -0.42 -6.63
CA ILE A 77 -11.43 -1.46 -6.10
C ILE A 77 -12.09 -2.23 -7.23
N GLU A 78 -12.03 -3.55 -7.14
CA GLU A 78 -12.93 -4.42 -7.89
C GLU A 78 -14.29 -4.44 -7.21
N SER A 79 -15.32 -3.98 -7.95
CA SER A 79 -16.73 -3.98 -7.54
C SER A 79 -17.51 -5.09 -8.23
N GLY A 80 -18.61 -5.53 -7.63
CA GLY A 80 -19.47 -6.62 -8.15
C GLY A 80 -20.33 -7.24 -7.06
N CYS A 81 -21.24 -8.17 -7.40
CA CYS A 81 -22.04 -8.78 -6.33
C CYS A 81 -21.17 -9.64 -5.41
N TRP A 82 -21.20 -9.32 -4.11
CA TRP A 82 -20.67 -10.17 -3.06
C TRP A 82 -21.65 -11.30 -2.74
N GLY A 83 -21.19 -12.56 -2.82
CA GLY A 83 -22.00 -13.75 -2.49
C GLY A 83 -22.94 -14.26 -3.59
N CYS A 84 -23.01 -13.60 -4.75
CA CYS A 84 -23.79 -14.10 -5.91
C CYS A 84 -22.99 -15.02 -6.85
N ASP A 85 -21.71 -15.30 -6.57
CA ASP A 85 -20.77 -15.96 -7.50
C ASP A 85 -20.68 -15.27 -8.89
N ALA A 86 -21.07 -13.99 -8.97
CA ALA A 86 -21.04 -13.20 -10.19
C ALA A 86 -19.63 -12.68 -10.48
N PRO A 87 -19.25 -12.46 -11.75
CA PRO A 87 -18.00 -11.78 -12.09
C PRO A 87 -17.91 -10.34 -11.55
N ALA A 88 -16.73 -9.74 -11.64
CA ALA A 88 -16.55 -8.32 -11.36
C ALA A 88 -17.45 -7.47 -12.27
N ALA A 89 -18.16 -6.50 -11.69
CA ALA A 89 -19.03 -5.59 -12.42
C ALA A 89 -18.28 -4.37 -12.95
N ALA A 90 -17.33 -3.84 -12.17
CA ALA A 90 -16.53 -2.69 -12.56
C ALA A 90 -15.20 -2.62 -11.81
N LEU A 91 -14.22 -1.97 -12.43
CA LEU A 91 -13.07 -1.39 -11.75
C LEU A 91 -13.41 0.04 -11.35
N GLN A 92 -13.30 0.34 -10.07
CA GLN A 92 -13.61 1.65 -9.52
C GLN A 92 -12.39 2.30 -8.88
N ARG A 93 -12.35 3.64 -8.93
CA ARG A 93 -11.44 4.46 -8.15
C ARG A 93 -12.21 5.29 -7.14
N ILE A 94 -11.78 5.24 -5.89
CA ILE A 94 -12.44 5.92 -4.76
C ILE A 94 -11.42 6.79 -4.06
N TYR A 95 -11.73 8.07 -3.89
CA TYR A 95 -10.84 9.06 -3.28
C TYR A 95 -11.68 10.22 -2.73
N ARG A 96 -11.06 11.17 -2.02
CA ARG A 96 -11.72 12.43 -1.67
C ARG A 96 -11.33 13.54 -2.61
N ASP A 97 -12.32 14.29 -3.06
CA ASP A 97 -12.09 15.53 -3.82
C ASP A 97 -11.60 16.66 -2.89
N PRO A 98 -11.27 17.84 -3.43
CA PRO A 98 -10.83 18.99 -2.64
C PRO A 98 -11.82 19.51 -1.61
N SER A 99 -13.11 19.27 -1.82
CA SER A 99 -14.14 19.61 -0.84
C SER A 99 -14.21 18.61 0.33
N GLY A 100 -13.43 17.52 0.24
CA GLY A 100 -13.45 16.39 1.16
C GLY A 100 -14.58 15.40 0.87
N ALA A 101 -15.34 15.59 -0.21
CA ALA A 101 -16.41 14.68 -0.60
C ALA A 101 -15.80 13.40 -1.20
N LEU A 102 -16.35 12.25 -0.82
CA LEU A 102 -15.94 10.98 -1.39
C LEU A 102 -16.42 10.89 -2.85
N LYS A 103 -15.50 10.65 -3.77
CA LYS A 103 -15.78 10.34 -5.17
C LYS A 103 -15.64 8.85 -5.39
N THR A 104 -16.50 8.32 -6.25
CA THR A 104 -16.37 6.98 -6.82
C THR A 104 -16.48 7.13 -8.32
N GLU A 105 -15.45 6.72 -9.03
CA GLU A 105 -15.37 6.77 -10.49
C GLU A 105 -15.31 5.34 -11.01
N ASP A 106 -16.18 5.00 -11.97
CA ASP A 106 -16.04 3.76 -12.73
C ASP A 106 -14.94 3.98 -13.78
N LEU A 107 -13.77 3.38 -13.56
CA LEU A 107 -12.66 3.41 -14.51
C LEU A 107 -12.90 2.44 -15.67
N TYR A 108 -13.54 1.32 -15.38
CA TYR A 108 -14.00 0.39 -16.39
C TYR A 108 -15.29 -0.30 -15.94
N ARG A 109 -16.31 -0.26 -16.80
CA ARG A 109 -17.57 -0.98 -16.64
C ARG A 109 -18.06 -1.40 -18.02
N LEU A 110 -18.52 -2.64 -18.16
CA LEU A 110 -19.17 -3.06 -19.39
C LEU A 110 -20.47 -2.26 -19.61
N PRO A 111 -20.74 -1.73 -20.82
CA PRO A 111 -21.98 -1.05 -21.10
C PRO A 111 -23.19 -1.94 -20.74
N GLY A 112 -24.10 -1.44 -19.92
CA GLY A 112 -25.27 -2.20 -19.44
C GLY A 112 -25.03 -3.03 -18.17
N ALA A 113 -23.78 -3.19 -17.71
CA ALA A 113 -23.49 -3.93 -16.49
C ALA A 113 -23.90 -3.15 -15.23
N THR A 114 -24.46 -3.85 -14.27
CA THR A 114 -24.77 -3.32 -12.93
C THR A 114 -24.00 -4.11 -11.87
N ILE A 115 -23.93 -3.62 -10.64
CA ILE A 115 -23.27 -4.35 -9.54
C ILE A 115 -23.88 -5.75 -9.37
N THR A 116 -25.20 -5.88 -9.57
CA THR A 116 -25.94 -7.15 -9.46
C THR A 116 -26.02 -7.96 -10.76
N SER A 117 -25.62 -7.39 -11.90
CA SER A 117 -25.63 -8.03 -13.22
C SER A 117 -24.38 -7.62 -13.97
N SER A 118 -23.26 -8.29 -13.69
CA SER A 118 -21.94 -7.98 -14.25
C SER A 118 -21.68 -8.59 -15.62
N GLU A 119 -22.50 -9.55 -16.04
CA GLU A 119 -22.46 -10.14 -17.37
C GLU A 119 -23.40 -9.41 -18.32
N VAL A 120 -22.88 -9.01 -19.49
CA VAL A 120 -23.66 -8.38 -20.56
C VAL A 120 -23.30 -9.05 -21.88
N ASP A 121 -24.28 -9.62 -22.55
CA ASP A 121 -24.10 -10.33 -23.83
C ASP A 121 -23.01 -11.42 -23.78
N GLY A 122 -22.87 -12.11 -22.64
CA GLY A 122 -21.83 -13.13 -22.41
C GLY A 122 -20.44 -12.58 -22.09
N ARG A 123 -20.30 -11.25 -21.99
CA ARG A 123 -19.04 -10.56 -21.65
C ARG A 123 -19.02 -10.23 -20.17
N TYR A 124 -17.86 -10.36 -19.55
CA TYR A 124 -17.66 -10.00 -18.15
C TYR A 124 -16.19 -9.77 -17.82
N ILE A 125 -15.93 -8.98 -16.78
CA ILE A 125 -14.59 -8.78 -16.25
C ILE A 125 -14.16 -10.04 -15.51
N ARG A 126 -13.10 -10.69 -15.99
CA ARG A 126 -12.61 -11.97 -15.47
C ARG A 126 -11.63 -11.81 -14.32
N SER A 127 -10.74 -10.83 -14.42
CA SER A 127 -9.77 -10.45 -13.39
C SER A 127 -9.22 -9.06 -13.67
N ILE A 128 -8.71 -8.41 -12.62
CA ILE A 128 -8.10 -7.09 -12.70
C ILE A 128 -6.78 -7.14 -11.92
N ALA A 129 -5.74 -6.53 -12.48
CA ALA A 129 -4.46 -6.33 -11.83
C ALA A 129 -4.12 -4.85 -11.85
N ALA A 130 -3.67 -4.32 -10.71
CA ALA A 130 -3.23 -2.94 -10.60
C ALA A 130 -1.80 -2.90 -10.06
N ALA A 131 -0.95 -2.11 -10.71
CA ALA A 131 0.36 -1.77 -10.14
C ALA A 131 0.18 -1.02 -8.81
N ASN A 132 1.20 -1.06 -7.96
CA ASN A 132 1.21 -0.26 -6.71
C ASN A 132 1.16 1.24 -6.95
N SER A 133 1.58 1.69 -8.13
CA SER A 133 1.43 3.07 -8.56
C SER A 133 -0.01 3.39 -8.99
N GLY A 134 -0.88 2.39 -9.21
CA GLY A 134 -2.28 2.54 -9.65
C GLY A 134 -2.43 3.08 -11.05
N ASN A 135 -1.31 3.25 -11.74
CA ASN A 135 -1.18 3.94 -13.01
C ASN A 135 -1.17 2.97 -14.18
N ASP A 136 -0.57 1.82 -13.94
CA ASP A 136 -0.62 0.68 -14.84
C ASP A 136 -1.67 -0.30 -14.31
N LEU A 137 -2.66 -0.59 -15.15
CA LEU A 137 -3.78 -1.47 -14.86
C LEU A 137 -3.95 -2.44 -16.02
N LEU A 138 -4.04 -3.72 -15.70
CA LEU A 138 -4.48 -4.74 -16.64
C LEU A 138 -5.86 -5.23 -16.25
N LEU A 139 -6.71 -5.40 -17.26
CA LEU A 139 -8.03 -5.99 -17.11
C LEU A 139 -8.16 -7.15 -18.09
N SER A 140 -8.53 -8.30 -17.57
CA SER A 140 -8.90 -9.46 -18.38
C SER A 140 -10.41 -9.46 -18.61
N LEU A 141 -10.82 -9.38 -19.87
CA LEU A 141 -12.21 -9.30 -20.28
C LEU A 141 -12.61 -10.54 -21.08
N CYS A 142 -13.56 -11.32 -20.56
CA CYS A 142 -14.17 -12.39 -21.34
C CYS A 142 -15.05 -11.80 -22.45
N GLU A 143 -14.84 -12.23 -23.69
CA GLU A 143 -15.54 -11.67 -24.86
C GLU A 143 -16.74 -12.50 -25.32
N SER A 144 -16.79 -13.81 -25.02
CA SER A 144 -17.84 -14.81 -25.37
C SER A 144 -17.19 -16.17 -25.74
N PRO A 145 -17.88 -17.33 -25.63
CA PRO A 145 -19.21 -17.54 -25.04
C PRO A 145 -19.20 -17.56 -23.52
N TYR A 146 -18.19 -18.15 -22.90
CA TYR A 146 -17.98 -18.17 -21.45
C TYR A 146 -16.52 -18.56 -21.17
N CYS A 147 -15.77 -17.72 -20.49
CA CYS A 147 -14.34 -17.90 -20.27
C CYS A 147 -14.02 -18.60 -18.94
N GLY A 148 -15.00 -19.22 -18.28
CA GLY A 148 -14.78 -19.88 -16.99
C GLY A 148 -15.03 -18.99 -15.77
N GLY A 149 -14.55 -19.42 -14.62
CA GLY A 149 -14.73 -18.77 -13.31
C GLY A 149 -15.47 -19.67 -12.33
N VAL A 150 -16.70 -20.09 -12.68
CA VAL A 150 -17.58 -20.98 -11.89
C VAL A 150 -18.14 -22.14 -12.74
N GLY A 151 -17.78 -22.24 -14.02
CA GLY A 151 -18.11 -23.39 -14.87
C GLY A 151 -16.95 -23.83 -15.77
N ASN A 152 -17.20 -24.88 -16.54
CA ASN A 152 -16.33 -25.23 -17.66
C ASN A 152 -16.37 -24.12 -18.69
N MET A 153 -15.18 -23.71 -19.14
CA MET A 153 -15.01 -22.77 -20.22
C MET A 153 -15.70 -23.29 -21.50
N ALA A 154 -16.41 -22.42 -22.21
CA ALA A 154 -17.05 -22.77 -23.47
C ALA A 154 -16.01 -22.98 -24.57
N GLU A 155 -16.31 -23.87 -25.51
CA GLU A 155 -15.50 -24.02 -26.72
C GLU A 155 -15.44 -22.70 -27.49
N GLY A 156 -14.23 -22.30 -27.90
CA GLY A 156 -14.02 -21.04 -28.60
C GLY A 156 -14.05 -19.79 -27.72
N ALA A 157 -14.01 -19.92 -26.38
CA ALA A 157 -13.87 -18.79 -25.47
C ALA A 157 -12.67 -17.90 -25.84
N LYS A 158 -12.86 -16.59 -25.73
CA LYS A 158 -11.82 -15.58 -25.98
C LYS A 158 -11.78 -14.58 -24.85
N THR A 159 -10.57 -14.19 -24.48
CA THR A 159 -10.33 -13.20 -23.43
C THR A 159 -9.40 -12.11 -23.96
N SER A 160 -9.86 -10.86 -23.89
CA SER A 160 -9.07 -9.68 -24.23
C SER A 160 -8.35 -9.16 -23.00
N ILE A 161 -7.10 -8.74 -23.17
CA ILE A 161 -6.32 -8.06 -22.15
C ILE A 161 -6.32 -6.58 -22.48
N LEU A 162 -7.05 -5.83 -21.67
CA LEU A 162 -7.06 -4.37 -21.75
C LEU A 162 -6.00 -3.82 -20.80
N HIS A 163 -5.35 -2.76 -21.23
CA HIS A 163 -4.28 -2.11 -20.49
C HIS A 163 -4.54 -0.61 -20.42
N SER A 164 -4.29 -0.03 -19.26
CA SER A 164 -4.32 1.40 -19.04
C SER A 164 -3.02 1.84 -18.38
N THR A 165 -2.42 2.92 -18.90
CA THR A 165 -1.18 3.51 -18.39
C THR A 165 -1.39 4.89 -17.75
N ASP A 166 -2.65 5.34 -17.70
CA ASP A 166 -3.07 6.63 -17.15
C ASP A 166 -4.00 6.47 -15.93
N GLY A 167 -3.93 5.31 -15.27
CA GLY A 167 -4.70 5.03 -14.07
C GLY A 167 -6.18 4.76 -14.34
N GLY A 168 -6.49 4.19 -15.50
CA GLY A 168 -7.80 3.64 -15.86
C GLY A 168 -8.68 4.59 -16.66
N ILE A 169 -8.14 5.67 -17.21
CA ILE A 169 -8.89 6.66 -17.98
C ILE A 169 -9.03 6.21 -19.43
N THR A 170 -7.91 5.80 -20.04
CA THR A 170 -7.90 5.21 -21.38
C THR A 170 -7.48 3.75 -21.32
N TRP A 171 -8.04 2.96 -22.24
CA TRP A 171 -7.83 1.52 -22.32
C TRP A 171 -7.47 1.11 -23.74
N THR A 172 -6.36 0.39 -23.89
CA THR A 172 -5.93 -0.26 -25.13
C THR A 172 -6.15 -1.75 -25.02
N ASN A 173 -6.68 -2.39 -26.06
CA ASN A 173 -6.65 -3.85 -26.15
C ASN A 173 -5.26 -4.26 -26.63
N GLU A 174 -4.46 -4.84 -25.74
CA GLU A 174 -3.10 -5.29 -26.03
C GLU A 174 -3.12 -6.59 -26.82
N VAL A 175 -3.97 -7.54 -26.40
CA VAL A 175 -4.03 -8.87 -27.00
C VAL A 175 -5.35 -9.55 -26.67
N THR A 176 -5.89 -10.30 -27.64
CA THR A 176 -6.97 -11.27 -27.40
C THR A 176 -6.41 -12.67 -27.50
N LEU A 177 -6.59 -13.45 -26.44
CA LEU A 177 -6.10 -14.82 -26.30
C LEU A 177 -7.28 -15.80 -26.26
N PRO A 178 -7.09 -17.05 -26.75
CA PRO A 178 -8.09 -18.08 -26.56
C PRO A 178 -8.13 -18.51 -25.08
N GLY A 179 -9.34 -18.75 -24.58
CA GLY A 179 -9.57 -19.39 -23.30
C GLY A 179 -9.74 -18.46 -22.10
N ASP A 180 -9.50 -18.99 -20.89
CA ASP A 180 -9.59 -18.27 -19.62
C ASP A 180 -8.24 -17.60 -19.36
N VAL A 181 -8.21 -16.27 -19.25
CA VAL A 181 -6.97 -15.55 -18.93
C VAL A 181 -7.15 -14.79 -17.64
N VAL A 182 -6.18 -14.91 -16.74
CA VAL A 182 -6.12 -14.18 -15.49
C VAL A 182 -4.91 -13.27 -15.50
N VAL A 183 -5.11 -11.99 -15.16
CA VAL A 183 -4.03 -11.03 -14.98
C VAL A 183 -3.68 -10.91 -13.50
N ILE A 184 -2.40 -10.84 -13.19
CA ILE A 184 -1.89 -10.74 -11.82
C ILE A 184 -0.80 -9.65 -11.79
N ALA A 185 -0.90 -8.72 -10.84
CA ALA A 185 0.14 -7.73 -10.62
C ALA A 185 1.33 -8.39 -9.92
N ASN A 186 2.55 -8.27 -10.47
CA ASN A 186 3.75 -8.63 -9.73
C ASN A 186 4.17 -7.43 -8.90
N GLN A 187 3.77 -7.44 -7.63
CA GLN A 187 4.21 -6.43 -6.67
C GLN A 187 5.63 -6.77 -6.21
N GLY A 188 6.61 -6.47 -7.07
CA GLY A 188 8.04 -6.61 -6.77
C GLY A 188 8.39 -5.97 -5.42
N GLY A 189 9.16 -6.70 -4.60
CA GLY A 189 9.61 -6.21 -3.30
C GLY A 189 10.46 -4.94 -3.41
N ARG A 190 10.28 -4.02 -2.44
CA ARG A 190 10.97 -2.76 -2.06
C ARG A 190 11.79 -1.92 -3.07
N ALA A 191 12.39 -2.47 -4.11
CA ALA A 191 13.14 -1.75 -5.14
C ALA A 191 12.21 -1.33 -6.29
N GLN A 192 11.67 -0.11 -6.16
CA GLN A 192 11.06 0.65 -7.25
C GLN A 192 12.02 0.74 -8.44
N THR A 193 11.66 0.19 -9.60
CA THR A 193 11.79 0.91 -10.88
C THR A 193 10.76 0.49 -11.92
N ASP A 194 10.22 -0.73 -11.90
CA ASP A 194 9.08 -1.10 -12.76
C ASP A 194 8.24 -2.22 -12.14
N PRO A 195 6.94 -2.01 -11.85
CA PRO A 195 6.03 -3.10 -11.53
C PRO A 195 5.83 -3.94 -12.79
N GLY A 196 6.30 -5.19 -12.78
CA GLY A 196 5.96 -6.15 -13.83
C GLY A 196 4.52 -6.65 -13.66
N PHE A 197 3.90 -7.09 -14.74
CA PHE A 197 2.66 -7.87 -14.67
C PHE A 197 2.90 -9.30 -15.12
N GLY A 198 2.26 -10.24 -14.44
CA GLY A 198 2.15 -11.62 -14.90
C GLY A 198 0.80 -11.83 -15.56
N ILE A 199 0.78 -12.33 -16.78
CA ILE A 199 -0.44 -12.80 -17.44
C ILE A 199 -0.41 -14.33 -17.39
N ILE A 200 -1.42 -14.93 -16.77
CA ILE A 200 -1.58 -16.39 -16.76
C ILE A 200 -2.74 -16.72 -17.71
N SER A 201 -2.40 -17.27 -18.87
CA SER A 201 -3.37 -17.77 -19.84
C SER A 201 -3.60 -19.27 -19.62
N ARG A 202 -4.86 -19.68 -19.51
CA ARG A 202 -5.28 -21.07 -19.48
C ARG A 202 -5.98 -21.39 -20.80
N THR A 203 -5.24 -22.03 -21.69
CA THR A 203 -5.79 -22.53 -22.95
C THR A 203 -6.15 -24.01 -22.78
N TYR A 204 -7.44 -24.34 -22.80
CA TYR A 204 -7.84 -25.74 -22.93
C TYR A 204 -7.46 -26.22 -24.34
N ARG A 205 -6.60 -27.24 -24.42
CA ARG A 205 -6.55 -28.13 -25.58
C ARG A 205 -7.29 -29.41 -25.19
N THR A 206 -8.13 -29.87 -26.10
CA THR A 206 -9.17 -30.88 -25.97
C THR A 206 -8.81 -32.09 -25.09
N VAL A 207 -9.79 -32.51 -24.28
CA VAL A 207 -9.77 -33.68 -23.38
C VAL A 207 -9.39 -34.95 -24.15
N VAL A 208 -8.14 -35.38 -23.99
CA VAL A 208 -7.74 -36.79 -24.04
C VAL A 208 -6.81 -37.01 -22.84
N GLY A 209 -7.40 -37.34 -21.69
CA GLY A 209 -6.72 -37.44 -20.40
C GLY A 209 -6.76 -36.14 -19.58
N ASP A 210 -6.64 -36.22 -18.25
CA ASP A 210 -6.73 -35.12 -17.26
C ASP A 210 -5.60 -34.08 -17.34
N THR A 211 -5.17 -33.72 -18.54
CA THR A 211 -4.06 -32.82 -18.79
C THR A 211 -4.56 -31.38 -18.95
N TYR A 212 -4.00 -30.48 -18.16
CA TYR A 212 -4.21 -29.03 -18.29
C TYR A 212 -2.95 -28.39 -18.87
N THR A 213 -3.11 -27.51 -19.86
CA THR A 213 -2.03 -26.67 -20.39
C THR A 213 -2.22 -25.23 -19.91
N PHE A 214 -1.18 -24.68 -19.30
CA PHE A 214 -1.11 -23.28 -18.89
C PHE A 214 -0.02 -22.60 -19.71
N GLU A 215 -0.26 -21.37 -20.14
CA GLU A 215 0.73 -20.51 -20.79
C GLU A 215 0.92 -19.27 -19.91
N ILE A 216 2.11 -19.10 -19.34
CA ILE A 216 2.45 -17.91 -18.57
C ILE A 216 3.15 -16.94 -19.52
N VAL A 217 2.62 -15.73 -19.61
CA VAL A 217 3.16 -14.65 -20.43
C VAL A 217 3.55 -13.50 -19.50
N SER A 218 4.83 -13.13 -19.50
CA SER A 218 5.30 -11.95 -18.77
C SER A 218 5.00 -10.67 -19.54
N TYR A 219 4.72 -9.57 -18.83
CA TYR A 219 4.48 -8.25 -19.41
C TYR A 219 5.33 -7.18 -18.66
N PRO A 220 5.93 -6.17 -19.34
CA PRO A 220 5.88 -5.88 -20.78
C PRO A 220 6.91 -6.68 -21.59
N GLY A 221 6.58 -6.99 -22.84
CA GLY A 221 7.43 -7.76 -23.74
C GLY A 221 6.90 -9.18 -23.91
N LEU A 222 5.82 -9.31 -24.69
CA LEU A 222 5.14 -10.56 -25.08
C LEU A 222 6.06 -11.52 -25.89
N ASP A 223 7.28 -11.75 -25.44
CA ASP A 223 8.10 -12.86 -25.85
C ASP A 223 7.38 -14.11 -25.37
N ARG A 224 6.50 -14.60 -26.25
CA ARG A 224 5.76 -15.85 -26.10
C ARG A 224 6.79 -16.97 -26.18
N GLU A 225 7.42 -17.30 -25.07
CA GLU A 225 7.94 -18.65 -24.87
C GLU A 225 6.76 -19.44 -24.28
N PRO A 226 5.98 -20.17 -25.10
CA PRO A 226 4.88 -20.99 -24.58
C PRO A 226 5.47 -22.09 -23.71
N TYR A 227 5.36 -21.93 -22.40
CA TYR A 227 5.67 -23.01 -21.47
C TYR A 227 4.52 -24.00 -21.49
N ASN A 228 4.60 -25.03 -22.35
CA ASN A 228 3.63 -26.11 -22.30
C ASN A 228 3.87 -26.93 -21.03
N LEU A 229 3.05 -26.68 -20.02
CA LEU A 229 2.96 -27.52 -18.84
C LEU A 229 1.96 -28.63 -19.10
N THR A 230 2.42 -29.87 -18.94
CA THR A 230 1.60 -31.08 -18.94
C THR A 230 1.77 -31.69 -17.56
N GLY A 231 0.74 -31.61 -16.72
CA GLY A 231 0.74 -32.18 -15.37
C GLY A 231 -0.45 -33.11 -15.17
N GLN A 232 -0.26 -34.15 -14.36
CA GLN A 232 -1.37 -34.94 -13.80
C GLN A 232 -1.94 -34.24 -12.54
N ALA A 233 -3.20 -34.52 -12.20
CA ALA A 233 -3.76 -34.08 -10.92
C ALA A 233 -2.85 -34.53 -9.76
N ALA A 234 -2.63 -33.67 -8.75
CA ALA A 234 -1.70 -33.85 -7.61
C ALA A 234 -0.21 -33.48 -7.79
N ALA A 235 0.21 -32.91 -8.93
CA ALA A 235 1.58 -32.41 -9.12
C ALA A 235 1.86 -31.07 -8.39
N THR A 236 3.12 -30.75 -8.09
CA THR A 236 3.56 -29.42 -7.62
C THR A 236 4.55 -28.80 -8.62
N THR A 237 4.09 -27.86 -9.42
CA THR A 237 4.94 -27.15 -10.39
C THR A 237 5.54 -25.91 -9.73
N ARG A 238 6.86 -25.75 -9.73
CA ARG A 238 7.49 -24.48 -9.30
C ARG A 238 8.01 -23.67 -10.49
N PHE A 239 7.94 -22.36 -10.35
CA PHE A 239 8.38 -21.38 -11.33
C PHE A 239 9.37 -20.44 -10.68
N LEU A 240 10.51 -20.20 -11.30
CA LEU A 240 11.38 -19.10 -10.95
C LEU A 240 11.01 -17.91 -11.83
N VAL A 241 10.69 -16.77 -11.25
CA VAL A 241 10.46 -15.53 -11.99
C VAL A 241 11.63 -14.59 -11.72
N PRO A 242 12.56 -14.43 -12.67
CA PRO A 242 13.69 -13.52 -12.49
C PRO A 242 13.22 -12.06 -12.55
N ALA A 243 13.91 -11.17 -11.83
CA ALA A 243 13.59 -9.75 -11.76
C ALA A 243 13.53 -9.05 -13.14
N ASN A 244 14.31 -9.53 -14.13
CA ASN A 244 14.49 -8.88 -15.44
C ASN A 244 14.56 -9.92 -16.60
N GLY A 245 13.71 -10.94 -16.62
CA GLY A 245 13.75 -11.95 -17.70
C GLY A 245 12.56 -12.90 -17.77
N PRO A 246 12.52 -13.81 -18.76
CA PRO A 246 11.47 -14.81 -18.86
C PRO A 246 11.50 -15.78 -17.67
N ALA A 247 10.31 -16.22 -17.22
CA ALA A 247 10.19 -17.15 -16.10
C ALA A 247 10.93 -18.47 -16.41
N LEU A 248 11.81 -18.92 -15.52
CA LEU A 248 12.47 -20.23 -15.62
C LEU A 248 11.63 -21.27 -14.86
N VAL A 249 11.04 -22.23 -15.57
CA VAL A 249 10.24 -23.29 -14.93
C VAL A 249 11.13 -24.45 -14.51
N VAL A 250 10.98 -24.91 -13.26
CA VAL A 250 11.65 -26.11 -12.73
C VAL A 250 10.57 -27.00 -12.11
N GLY A 251 10.17 -28.05 -12.83
CA GLY A 251 9.18 -29.01 -12.37
C GLY A 251 9.74 -30.03 -11.39
N ASP A 252 8.86 -30.65 -10.60
CA ASP A 252 9.12 -31.94 -9.95
C ASP A 252 8.96 -33.10 -10.97
N ASP A 253 9.31 -34.33 -10.57
CA ASP A 253 9.41 -35.53 -11.45
C ASP A 253 8.11 -35.92 -12.18
N SER A 254 7.00 -35.21 -11.94
CA SER A 254 5.67 -35.45 -12.51
C SER A 254 5.25 -34.47 -13.61
N VAL A 255 6.05 -33.43 -13.88
CA VAL A 255 5.76 -32.36 -14.85
C VAL A 255 6.78 -32.40 -15.98
N SER A 256 6.34 -32.79 -17.17
CA SER A 256 7.20 -32.75 -18.36
C SER A 256 7.23 -31.34 -18.94
N LEU A 257 8.38 -30.66 -18.87
CA LEU A 257 8.61 -29.42 -19.60
C LEU A 257 9.05 -29.75 -21.03
N ASN A 258 8.23 -29.39 -22.02
CA ASN A 258 8.62 -29.50 -23.42
C ASN A 258 8.99 -28.10 -23.94
N ARG A 259 10.28 -27.74 -23.82
CA ARG A 259 10.82 -26.57 -24.53
C ARG A 259 11.27 -27.03 -25.92
N PRO A 260 10.87 -26.35 -27.02
CA PRO A 260 11.41 -26.64 -28.33
C PRO A 260 12.94 -26.49 -28.31
N GLY A 261 13.68 -27.59 -28.34
CA GLY A 261 15.15 -27.61 -28.37
C GLY A 261 15.89 -27.90 -27.06
N ALA A 262 15.20 -28.06 -25.92
CA ALA A 262 15.84 -28.56 -24.69
C ALA A 262 15.43 -30.01 -24.42
N GLY A 263 16.40 -30.91 -24.30
CA GLY A 263 16.13 -32.29 -23.89
C GLY A 263 15.59 -32.34 -22.45
N PRO A 264 14.88 -33.42 -22.06
CA PRO A 264 14.42 -33.60 -20.68
C PRO A 264 15.63 -33.72 -19.76
N GLY A 265 15.87 -32.71 -18.92
CA GLY A 265 17.01 -32.67 -18.02
C GLY A 265 16.60 -32.18 -16.64
N ASN A 266 16.85 -32.99 -15.61
CA ASN A 266 16.64 -32.65 -14.22
C ASN A 266 17.79 -31.74 -13.75
N ALA A 267 17.55 -30.43 -13.68
CA ALA A 267 18.50 -29.50 -13.07
C ALA A 267 18.26 -29.44 -11.54
N PRO A 268 19.31 -29.55 -10.69
CA PRO A 268 19.16 -29.37 -9.26
C PRO A 268 18.77 -27.91 -8.92
N TRP A 269 17.98 -27.75 -7.86
CA TRP A 269 17.44 -26.46 -7.42
C TRP A 269 18.54 -25.41 -7.16
N PRO A 270 18.41 -24.17 -7.69
CA PRO A 270 19.24 -23.06 -7.24
C PRO A 270 18.87 -22.71 -5.78
N ASN A 271 19.89 -22.42 -4.96
CA ASN A 271 19.68 -21.98 -3.59
C ASN A 271 18.97 -20.62 -3.58
N LEU A 272 17.83 -20.52 -2.88
CA LEU A 272 16.98 -19.32 -2.82
C LEU A 272 17.76 -18.06 -2.37
N THR A 273 18.80 -18.23 -1.54
CA THR A 273 19.65 -17.13 -1.07
C THR A 273 20.50 -16.49 -2.17
N ASN A 274 20.64 -17.15 -3.32
CA ASN A 274 21.49 -16.71 -4.42
C ASN A 274 20.70 -16.11 -5.59
N LEU A 275 19.39 -15.93 -5.43
CA LEU A 275 18.57 -15.32 -6.47
C LEU A 275 18.84 -13.81 -6.55
N PRO A 276 18.88 -13.21 -7.75
CA PRO A 276 18.95 -11.76 -7.90
C PRO A 276 17.80 -11.08 -7.16
N LYS A 277 18.08 -9.94 -6.52
CA LYS A 277 17.08 -9.10 -5.85
C LYS A 277 15.91 -8.79 -6.80
N GLY A 278 14.68 -8.94 -6.32
CA GLY A 278 13.45 -8.82 -7.13
C GLY A 278 12.97 -10.11 -7.79
N SER A 279 13.75 -11.20 -7.72
CA SER A 279 13.30 -12.52 -8.21
C SER A 279 12.44 -13.23 -7.15
N GLY A 280 11.56 -14.12 -7.60
CA GLY A 280 10.77 -14.98 -6.71
C GLY A 280 10.50 -16.35 -7.28
N VAL A 281 9.97 -17.23 -6.44
CA VAL A 281 9.55 -18.59 -6.80
C VAL A 281 8.04 -18.70 -6.66
N VAL A 282 7.31 -19.12 -7.68
CA VAL A 282 5.89 -19.49 -7.59
C VAL A 282 5.81 -21.00 -7.43
N ASP A 283 5.26 -21.54 -6.34
CA ASP A 283 4.93 -22.96 -6.19
C ASP A 283 3.45 -23.16 -6.47
N ILE A 284 3.10 -23.74 -7.61
CA ILE A 284 1.73 -24.13 -7.96
C ILE A 284 1.51 -25.60 -7.62
N GLN A 285 0.83 -25.87 -6.51
CA GLN A 285 0.34 -27.20 -6.14
C GLN A 285 -1.05 -27.44 -6.75
N PHE A 286 -1.28 -28.64 -7.25
CA PHE A 286 -2.58 -29.09 -7.79
C PHE A 286 -3.25 -30.13 -6.88
N PRO A 287 -3.66 -29.80 -5.64
CA PRO A 287 -4.38 -30.77 -4.81
C PRO A 287 -5.63 -31.29 -5.52
N ALA A 288 -6.13 -32.46 -5.10
CA ALA A 288 -7.31 -33.11 -5.71
C ALA A 288 -8.56 -32.20 -5.81
N ASN A 289 -8.63 -31.12 -5.02
CA ASN A 289 -9.75 -30.20 -4.93
C ASN A 289 -9.36 -28.73 -5.25
N GLY A 290 -8.24 -28.47 -5.93
CA GLY A 290 -7.90 -27.10 -6.30
C GLY A 290 -6.52 -26.83 -6.87
N ILE A 291 -6.20 -25.54 -6.95
CA ILE A 291 -4.88 -25.02 -7.30
C ILE A 291 -4.44 -24.12 -6.15
N GLN A 292 -3.21 -24.29 -5.68
CA GLN A 292 -2.58 -23.44 -4.68
C GLN A 292 -1.30 -22.88 -5.30
N ALA A 293 -1.17 -21.56 -5.45
CA ALA A 293 0.02 -20.91 -5.97
C ALA A 293 0.73 -20.15 -4.85
N THR A 294 1.99 -20.44 -4.53
CA THR A 294 2.74 -19.80 -3.44
C THR A 294 3.90 -19.01 -4.00
N TRP A 295 3.89 -17.69 -3.92
CA TRP A 295 5.06 -16.89 -4.25
C TRP A 295 6.01 -16.80 -3.05
N GLN A 296 7.31 -16.98 -3.28
CA GLN A 296 8.36 -16.77 -2.31
C GLN A 296 9.41 -15.85 -2.94
N SER A 297 9.51 -14.61 -2.48
CA SER A 297 10.56 -13.72 -2.95
C SER A 297 11.92 -14.10 -2.33
N ALA A 298 13.02 -13.75 -3.02
CA ALA A 298 14.37 -13.85 -2.48
C ALA A 298 14.56 -13.05 -1.16
N GLU A 299 13.68 -12.08 -0.90
CA GLU A 299 13.67 -11.22 0.28
C GLU A 299 12.85 -11.81 1.44
N GLY A 300 12.37 -13.06 1.32
CA GLY A 300 11.63 -13.76 2.37
C GLY A 300 10.14 -13.40 2.45
N VAL A 301 9.60 -12.68 1.47
CA VAL A 301 8.17 -12.36 1.43
C VAL A 301 7.42 -13.55 0.82
N LEU A 302 6.58 -14.18 1.63
CA LEU A 302 5.74 -15.30 1.23
C LEU A 302 4.32 -14.79 0.89
N TYR A 303 3.87 -15.01 -0.34
CA TYR A 303 2.46 -14.93 -0.72
C TYR A 303 1.96 -16.35 -0.95
N THR A 304 0.77 -16.70 -0.47
CA THR A 304 0.17 -18.01 -0.75
C THR A 304 -1.23 -17.78 -1.28
N GLY A 305 -1.50 -17.95 -2.56
CA GLY A 305 -2.86 -18.04 -3.06
C GLY A 305 -3.41 -19.46 -2.92
N LEU A 306 -4.59 -19.62 -2.34
CA LEU A 306 -5.16 -20.94 -2.05
C LEU A 306 -6.61 -21.01 -2.53
N SER A 307 -6.87 -21.84 -3.55
CA SER A 307 -8.21 -22.15 -3.99
C SER A 307 -8.67 -23.48 -3.37
N ARG A 308 -9.77 -23.45 -2.61
CA ARG A 308 -10.44 -24.64 -2.09
C ARG A 308 -11.91 -24.60 -2.47
N SER A 309 -12.35 -25.62 -3.20
CA SER A 309 -13.75 -26.03 -3.19
C SER A 309 -13.89 -27.33 -2.38
N SER A 310 -14.85 -27.39 -1.46
CA SER A 310 -15.26 -28.65 -0.83
C SER A 310 -16.18 -29.49 -1.72
N ASP A 311 -16.60 -28.93 -2.86
CA ASP A 311 -17.47 -29.54 -3.86
C ASP A 311 -16.72 -29.70 -5.19
N PRO A 312 -16.39 -30.92 -5.64
CA PRO A 312 -15.65 -31.16 -6.89
C PRO A 312 -16.41 -30.70 -8.15
N SER A 313 -17.68 -30.30 -8.04
CA SER A 313 -18.47 -29.73 -9.15
C SER A 313 -18.42 -28.19 -9.24
N ARG A 314 -17.80 -27.51 -8.27
CA ARG A 314 -17.64 -26.04 -8.25
C ARG A 314 -16.21 -25.62 -8.63
N PRO A 315 -16.03 -24.65 -9.55
CA PRO A 315 -14.70 -24.19 -9.96
C PRO A 315 -14.02 -23.26 -8.97
N LEU A 316 -12.75 -23.02 -9.29
CA LEU A 316 -11.72 -22.47 -8.43
C LEU A 316 -11.59 -20.96 -8.60
N THR A 317 -11.77 -20.21 -7.51
CA THR A 317 -11.40 -18.78 -7.40
C THR A 317 -9.95 -18.64 -6.91
N PHE A 318 -9.21 -17.70 -7.48
CA PHE A 318 -7.84 -17.37 -7.08
C PHE A 318 -7.85 -16.12 -6.20
N ASP A 319 -7.40 -16.27 -4.95
CA ASP A 319 -7.16 -15.16 -4.03
C ASP A 319 -5.69 -15.20 -3.59
N ALA A 320 -4.99 -14.07 -3.52
CA ALA A 320 -3.66 -13.99 -2.89
C ALA A 320 -3.82 -13.92 -1.36
N ILE A 321 -3.19 -14.83 -0.60
CA ILE A 321 -3.41 -14.97 0.87
C ILE A 321 -2.10 -14.80 1.64
N TYR A 322 -2.18 -14.11 2.77
CA TYR A 322 -1.19 -14.13 3.85
C TYR A 322 -1.67 -15.10 4.94
N ARG A 323 -0.80 -15.99 5.44
CA ARG A 323 -1.21 -17.05 6.37
C ARG A 323 -1.33 -16.53 7.81
N TRP A 324 -2.56 -16.22 8.23
CA TRP A 324 -2.97 -16.14 9.65
C TRP A 324 -3.65 -17.47 10.07
N PRO A 325 -3.70 -17.82 11.38
CA PRO A 325 -4.61 -18.83 11.88
C PRO A 325 -6.04 -18.27 11.77
N ASP A 326 -6.95 -19.06 11.20
CA ASP A 326 -8.40 -18.83 11.08
C ASP A 326 -8.83 -17.75 10.04
N ASP A 327 -9.09 -18.22 8.80
CA ASP A 327 -9.95 -17.66 7.73
C ASP A 327 -9.91 -16.16 7.36
N VAL A 328 -9.02 -15.35 7.94
CA VAL A 328 -8.84 -13.94 7.56
C VAL A 328 -7.93 -13.87 6.31
N ARG A 329 -8.43 -13.25 5.22
CA ARG A 329 -7.66 -13.01 3.99
C ARG A 329 -7.46 -11.51 3.74
N PRO A 330 -6.44 -10.85 4.33
CA PRO A 330 -6.18 -9.45 4.09
C PRO A 330 -5.15 -9.26 2.97
N THR A 331 -5.49 -8.53 1.91
CA THR A 331 -4.48 -7.95 1.00
C THR A 331 -3.91 -6.70 1.67
N PHE A 332 -2.67 -6.74 2.15
CA PHE A 332 -2.05 -5.55 2.76
C PHE A 332 -1.41 -4.65 1.72
N LEU A 333 -1.84 -3.40 1.70
CA LEU A 333 -1.27 -2.35 0.86
C LEU A 333 -0.77 -1.23 1.76
N ARG A 334 0.41 -0.71 1.45
CA ARG A 334 1.12 0.24 2.32
C ARG A 334 0.42 1.60 2.31
N TYR A 335 0.10 2.10 3.51
CA TYR A 335 -0.45 3.43 3.74
C TYR A 335 0.62 4.32 4.41
N SER A 336 0.82 5.56 3.95
CA SER A 336 1.70 6.52 4.63
C SER A 336 1.06 6.98 5.95
N GLY A 337 1.86 7.20 7.00
CA GLY A 337 1.37 7.52 8.36
C GLY A 337 1.44 6.39 9.40
N GLY A 338 2.11 5.27 9.10
CA GLY A 338 2.39 4.19 10.06
C GLY A 338 1.33 3.07 10.13
N GLY A 339 0.42 3.02 9.15
CA GLY A 339 -0.57 1.96 9.02
C GLY A 339 -0.53 1.19 7.69
N PHE A 340 -1.41 0.20 7.55
CA PHE A 340 -1.69 -0.50 6.29
C PHE A 340 -3.17 -0.36 5.93
N LEU A 341 -3.48 -0.38 4.66
CA LEU A 341 -4.84 -0.56 4.17
C LEU A 341 -4.99 -2.01 3.73
N ALA A 342 -6.06 -2.68 4.15
CA ALA A 342 -6.35 -4.03 3.69
C ALA A 342 -7.82 -4.22 3.36
N SER A 343 -8.13 -5.19 2.52
CA SER A 343 -9.50 -5.74 2.42
C SER A 343 -9.46 -7.14 3.01
N GLY A 344 -10.28 -7.38 4.04
CA GLY A 344 -10.36 -8.68 4.71
C GLY A 344 -11.70 -9.34 4.42
N GLU A 345 -11.69 -10.63 4.07
CA GLU A 345 -12.91 -11.41 3.82
C GLU A 345 -13.66 -11.80 5.10
N TRP A 346 -12.94 -11.96 6.23
CA TRP A 346 -13.51 -12.38 7.51
C TRP A 346 -12.71 -11.77 8.67
N ILE A 347 -13.27 -10.77 9.36
CA ILE A 347 -12.79 -10.39 10.70
C ILE A 347 -13.73 -11.09 11.68
N PRO A 348 -13.22 -11.91 12.64
CA PRO A 348 -14.06 -12.66 13.56
C PRO A 348 -15.15 -11.78 14.19
N SER A 349 -16.41 -12.09 13.83
CA SER A 349 -17.60 -11.27 14.04
C SER A 349 -17.97 -10.93 15.49
N ALA A 350 -17.25 -11.46 16.49
CA ALA A 350 -17.49 -11.13 17.89
C ALA A 350 -17.25 -9.65 18.17
N SER A 351 -16.23 -9.06 17.54
CA SER A 351 -15.94 -7.63 17.70
C SER A 351 -16.90 -6.77 16.88
N TRP A 352 -17.24 -7.18 15.65
CA TRP A 352 -18.13 -6.44 14.74
C TRP A 352 -19.28 -7.32 14.21
N PRO A 353 -20.34 -7.53 15.01
CA PRO A 353 -21.47 -8.36 14.59
C PRO A 353 -22.16 -7.79 13.34
N GLY A 354 -22.38 -8.64 12.34
CA GLY A 354 -23.12 -8.32 11.12
C GLY A 354 -22.28 -8.00 9.87
N LEU A 355 -20.95 -7.94 9.99
CA LEU A 355 -20.08 -7.73 8.83
C LEU A 355 -19.71 -9.08 8.19
N ARG A 356 -20.39 -9.41 7.08
CA ARG A 356 -20.10 -10.60 6.24
C ARG A 356 -19.61 -10.21 4.85
N ALA A 357 -18.74 -9.20 4.77
CA ALA A 357 -18.37 -8.60 3.50
C ALA A 357 -16.94 -8.07 3.50
N GLN A 358 -16.36 -8.01 2.29
CA GLN A 358 -15.08 -7.38 2.06
C GLN A 358 -15.23 -5.87 2.30
N ILE A 359 -14.63 -5.41 3.40
CA ILE A 359 -14.59 -3.99 3.77
C ILE A 359 -13.12 -3.55 3.83
N PRO A 360 -12.76 -2.46 3.14
CA PRO A 360 -11.50 -1.79 3.34
C PRO A 360 -11.33 -1.36 4.81
N ILE A 361 -10.23 -1.80 5.42
CA ILE A 361 -9.82 -1.51 6.78
C ILE A 361 -8.50 -0.74 6.79
N VAL A 362 -8.34 0.12 7.79
CA VAL A 362 -7.06 0.73 8.19
C VAL A 362 -6.50 -0.09 9.36
N VAL A 363 -5.28 -0.58 9.20
CA VAL A 363 -4.50 -1.23 10.25
C VAL A 363 -3.51 -0.21 10.79
N ASP A 364 -3.74 0.30 11.99
CA ASP A 364 -2.83 1.21 12.69
C ASP A 364 -1.91 0.38 13.59
N LEU A 365 -0.65 0.21 13.19
CA LEU A 365 0.31 -0.58 13.95
C LEU A 365 0.73 0.10 15.25
N LYS A 366 0.72 1.43 15.30
CA LYS A 366 1.11 2.20 16.48
C LYS A 366 0.06 2.07 17.57
N ALA A 367 -1.21 2.18 17.19
CA ALA A 367 -2.32 1.96 18.09
C ALA A 367 -2.63 0.47 18.30
N ALA A 368 -1.97 -0.42 17.55
CA ALA A 368 -2.30 -1.84 17.43
C ALA A 368 -3.80 -2.05 17.17
N THR A 369 -4.40 -1.26 16.28
CA THR A 369 -5.83 -1.34 15.96
C THR A 369 -6.11 -1.66 14.50
N ILE A 370 -7.26 -2.29 14.26
CA ILE A 370 -7.86 -2.46 12.93
C ILE A 370 -9.18 -1.70 12.91
N ARG A 371 -9.37 -0.80 11.96
CA ARG A 371 -10.50 0.13 11.89
C ARG A 371 -11.15 0.05 10.51
N PRO A 372 -12.46 -0.22 10.38
CA PRO A 372 -13.12 -0.25 9.09
C PRO A 372 -13.32 1.17 8.57
N ILE A 373 -13.24 1.33 7.26
CA ILE A 373 -13.57 2.59 6.62
C ILE A 373 -15.09 2.73 6.57
N ALA A 374 -15.62 3.73 7.28
CA ALA A 374 -17.05 3.90 7.56
C ALA A 374 -17.88 3.90 6.27
N GLU A 375 -17.39 4.56 5.22
CA GLU A 375 -18.08 4.74 3.95
C GLU A 375 -18.29 3.43 3.16
N PHE A 376 -17.53 2.38 3.48
CA PHE A 376 -17.72 1.07 2.85
C PHE A 376 -18.75 0.21 3.56
N ARG A 377 -19.19 0.57 4.77
CA ARG A 377 -20.09 -0.26 5.58
C ARG A 377 -21.45 -0.48 4.91
N GLU A 378 -21.99 0.56 4.28
CA GLU A 378 -23.24 0.48 3.52
C GLU A 378 -23.05 -0.32 2.23
N ARG A 379 -21.93 -0.12 1.54
CA ARG A 379 -21.60 -0.81 0.29
C ARG A 379 -21.37 -2.30 0.48
N ALA A 380 -20.78 -2.70 1.59
CA ALA A 380 -20.39 -4.08 1.86
C ALA A 380 -21.56 -5.07 1.81
N GLN A 381 -22.78 -4.60 2.05
CA GLN A 381 -23.96 -5.48 2.02
C GLN A 381 -24.30 -5.97 0.60
N THR A 382 -23.87 -5.23 -0.43
CA THR A 382 -24.28 -5.48 -1.82
C THR A 382 -23.11 -5.57 -2.78
N ASP A 383 -21.95 -5.06 -2.40
CA ASP A 383 -20.80 -4.85 -3.27
C ASP A 383 -19.57 -5.61 -2.75
N ARG A 384 -18.83 -6.19 -3.69
CA ARG A 384 -17.46 -6.65 -3.54
C ARG A 384 -16.60 -5.40 -3.43
N ASN A 385 -15.79 -5.29 -2.39
CA ASN A 385 -14.88 -4.14 -2.24
C ASN A 385 -13.44 -4.64 -2.12
N LEU A 386 -13.02 -5.45 -3.10
CA LEU A 386 -11.67 -5.99 -3.14
C LEU A 386 -10.71 -4.87 -3.54
N VAL A 387 -9.82 -4.49 -2.62
CA VAL A 387 -8.83 -3.44 -2.87
C VAL A 387 -7.67 -4.02 -3.67
N LEU A 388 -7.46 -3.49 -4.87
CA LEU A 388 -6.44 -3.91 -5.83
C LEU A 388 -5.16 -3.08 -5.70
N ALA A 389 -5.29 -1.78 -5.48
CA ALA A 389 -4.18 -0.85 -5.26
C ALA A 389 -4.58 0.30 -4.33
N VAL A 390 -3.58 0.86 -3.65
CA VAL A 390 -3.70 2.01 -2.76
C VAL A 390 -2.67 3.04 -3.21
N LEU A 391 -3.16 4.22 -3.58
CA LEU A 391 -2.30 5.37 -3.82
C LEU A 391 -2.32 6.28 -2.61
N ASN A 392 -1.14 6.82 -2.30
CA ASN A 392 -0.97 7.82 -1.28
C ASN A 392 -0.77 9.18 -1.97
N GLY A 393 -1.61 10.14 -1.60
CA GLY A 393 -1.64 11.52 -2.08
C GLY A 393 -0.88 12.48 -1.16
N PRO A 394 -1.04 13.80 -1.34
CA PRO A 394 -2.19 14.47 -1.97
C PRO A 394 -2.27 14.33 -3.49
N PHE A 395 -3.48 14.42 -4.05
CA PHE A 395 -3.72 14.30 -5.50
C PHE A 395 -4.20 15.62 -6.13
N ALA A 396 -3.77 15.83 -7.37
CA ALA A 396 -4.35 16.78 -8.31
C ALA A 396 -5.01 16.01 -9.45
N ARG A 397 -6.31 16.19 -9.64
CA ARG A 397 -7.05 15.58 -10.73
C ARG A 397 -7.00 16.47 -11.95
N VAL A 398 -6.64 15.93 -13.11
CA VAL A 398 -6.71 16.65 -14.39
C VAL A 398 -8.16 16.97 -14.71
N ILE A 399 -8.44 18.24 -15.00
CA ILE A 399 -9.77 18.73 -15.39
C ILE A 399 -9.67 19.64 -16.60
N GLU A 400 -10.76 19.69 -17.38
CA GLU A 400 -10.95 20.63 -18.50
C GLU A 400 -9.85 20.56 -19.57
N ALA A 401 -9.14 19.43 -19.70
CA ALA A 401 -8.24 19.17 -20.81
C ALA A 401 -9.03 19.05 -22.12
N GLY A 402 -10.27 18.54 -22.08
CA GLY A 402 -11.09 18.35 -23.26
C GLY A 402 -11.01 16.93 -23.82
N LYS A 403 -12.02 16.54 -24.61
CA LYS A 403 -12.21 15.15 -25.05
C LYS A 403 -11.09 14.63 -25.97
N ASP A 404 -10.49 15.51 -26.76
CA ASP A 404 -9.46 15.19 -27.75
C ASP A 404 -8.13 15.91 -27.46
N ASP A 405 -7.96 16.38 -26.22
CA ASP A 405 -6.78 17.11 -25.76
C ASP A 405 -6.38 16.62 -24.36
N CYS A 406 -5.20 16.99 -23.88
CA CYS A 406 -4.63 16.48 -22.65
C CYS A 406 -3.76 17.53 -21.96
N LEU A 407 -3.65 17.42 -20.63
CA LEU A 407 -2.78 18.28 -19.85
C LEU A 407 -1.32 17.86 -20.05
N ASN A 408 -0.55 18.74 -20.67
CA ASN A 408 0.89 18.61 -20.78
C ASN A 408 1.57 18.75 -19.41
N VAL A 409 2.36 17.74 -19.04
CA VAL A 409 3.32 17.81 -17.92
C VAL A 409 4.70 18.06 -18.50
N ARG A 410 5.38 19.09 -17.96
CA ARG A 410 6.59 19.68 -18.53
C ARG A 410 7.79 19.54 -17.61
N GLU A 411 8.99 19.62 -18.18
CA GLU A 411 10.24 19.53 -17.42
C GLU A 411 10.44 20.73 -16.47
N GLY A 412 9.87 21.89 -16.82
CA GLY A 412 9.90 23.12 -16.05
C GLY A 412 8.55 23.84 -16.06
N PRO A 413 8.32 24.78 -15.13
CA PRO A 413 7.07 25.52 -15.01
C PRO A 413 7.00 26.64 -16.06
N SER A 414 6.96 26.30 -17.33
CA SER A 414 6.91 27.28 -18.42
C SER A 414 6.23 26.69 -19.64
N LEU A 415 5.50 27.51 -20.39
CA LEU A 415 4.94 27.14 -21.69
C LEU A 415 6.03 26.82 -22.72
N SER A 416 7.23 27.39 -22.55
CA SER A 416 8.40 27.12 -23.38
C SER A 416 9.16 25.84 -23.00
N SER A 417 8.92 25.30 -21.80
CA SER A 417 9.57 24.06 -21.38
C SER A 417 9.02 22.86 -22.14
N PRO A 418 9.86 21.92 -22.60
CA PRO A 418 9.39 20.73 -23.31
C PRO A 418 8.37 19.93 -22.48
N PRO A 419 7.20 19.57 -23.04
CA PRO A 419 6.33 18.58 -22.44
C PRO A 419 6.97 17.20 -22.58
N PHE A 420 6.90 16.38 -21.53
CA PHE A 420 7.37 15.00 -21.58
C PHE A 420 6.24 13.98 -21.45
N ALA A 421 5.05 14.41 -21.03
CA ALA A 421 3.87 13.57 -20.92
C ALA A 421 2.60 14.40 -21.13
N CYS A 422 1.51 13.74 -21.48
CA CYS A 422 0.20 14.36 -21.68
C CYS A 422 -0.88 13.45 -21.07
N TYR A 423 -1.73 14.01 -20.22
CA TYR A 423 -2.72 13.23 -19.45
C TYR A 423 -4.15 13.69 -19.71
N ALA A 424 -5.05 12.73 -19.90
CA ALA A 424 -6.46 12.98 -20.16
C ALA A 424 -7.21 13.44 -18.90
N ASP A 425 -8.40 14.01 -19.12
CA ASP A 425 -9.32 14.40 -18.04
C ASP A 425 -9.61 13.26 -17.08
N GLY A 426 -9.58 13.58 -15.79
CA GLY A 426 -9.76 12.63 -14.71
C GLY A 426 -8.49 11.91 -14.26
N THR A 427 -7.35 12.03 -14.94
CA THR A 427 -6.09 11.44 -14.45
C THR A 427 -5.73 12.00 -13.08
N LEU A 428 -5.31 11.15 -12.13
CA LEU A 428 -4.77 11.63 -10.84
C LEU A 428 -3.25 11.77 -10.94
N LEU A 429 -2.76 12.97 -10.66
CA LEU A 429 -1.35 13.28 -10.48
C LEU A 429 -1.07 13.44 -8.97
N VAL A 430 0.08 12.99 -8.48
CA VAL A 430 0.42 13.15 -7.05
C VAL A 430 1.10 14.50 -6.86
N GLU A 431 0.45 15.43 -6.16
CA GLU A 431 1.06 16.74 -5.88
C GLU A 431 2.26 16.60 -4.95
N GLN A 432 3.34 17.31 -5.27
CA GLN A 432 4.56 17.36 -4.45
C GLN A 432 4.63 18.62 -3.57
N GLY A 433 3.54 19.40 -3.52
CA GLY A 433 3.44 20.61 -2.70
C GLY A 433 4.18 21.85 -3.23
N GLN A 434 5.14 21.70 -4.15
CA GLN A 434 5.79 22.84 -4.79
C GLN A 434 4.85 23.52 -5.79
N ARG A 435 4.80 24.85 -5.74
CA ARG A 435 3.98 25.69 -6.63
C ARG A 435 4.78 26.92 -7.04
N THR A 436 4.62 27.38 -8.27
CA THR A 436 5.26 28.62 -8.75
C THR A 436 4.42 29.31 -9.82
N GLU A 437 4.57 30.62 -9.94
CA GLU A 437 4.00 31.40 -11.03
C GLU A 437 5.06 31.60 -12.12
N ALA A 438 4.69 31.34 -13.38
CA ALA A 438 5.55 31.56 -14.54
C ALA A 438 4.71 31.61 -15.82
N ASP A 439 5.11 32.47 -16.75
CA ASP A 439 4.39 32.77 -18.00
C ASP A 439 2.92 33.17 -17.80
N GLY A 440 2.58 33.76 -16.65
CA GLY A 440 1.20 34.14 -16.29
C GLY A 440 0.32 32.97 -15.84
N HIS A 441 0.90 31.80 -15.58
CA HIS A 441 0.20 30.62 -15.08
C HIS A 441 0.75 30.20 -13.71
N ASN A 442 -0.12 29.63 -12.87
CA ASN A 442 0.29 28.91 -11.67
C ASN A 442 0.59 27.46 -12.05
N TRP A 443 1.75 26.96 -11.62
CA TRP A 443 2.22 25.61 -11.90
C TRP A 443 2.31 24.82 -10.59
N SER A 444 1.89 23.56 -10.62
CA SER A 444 2.13 22.58 -9.55
C SER A 444 3.18 21.59 -9.99
N TYR A 445 4.12 21.27 -9.09
CA TYR A 445 5.01 20.13 -9.27
C TYR A 445 4.29 18.86 -8.88
N VAL A 446 4.30 17.89 -9.78
CA VAL A 446 3.50 16.66 -9.69
C VAL A 446 4.34 15.46 -10.06
N ASN A 447 4.06 14.31 -9.45
CA ASN A 447 4.47 13.01 -9.96
C ASN A 447 3.37 12.47 -10.86
N THR A 448 3.75 12.07 -12.05
CA THR A 448 2.84 11.51 -13.04
C THR A 448 2.56 10.04 -12.77
N PRO A 449 1.58 9.45 -13.49
CA PRO A 449 1.33 8.04 -13.47
C PRO A 449 2.58 7.13 -13.71
N SER A 450 3.49 7.56 -14.56
CA SER A 450 4.75 6.86 -14.81
C SER A 450 5.83 7.10 -13.74
N MET A 451 5.46 7.67 -12.58
CA MET A 451 6.37 8.05 -11.49
C MET A 451 7.44 9.08 -11.90
N ARG A 452 7.25 9.77 -13.03
CA ARG A 452 8.14 10.85 -13.48
C ARG A 452 7.64 12.18 -12.93
N SER A 453 8.53 12.99 -12.39
CA SER A 453 8.17 14.29 -11.82
C SER A 453 8.22 15.40 -12.86
N GLY A 454 7.31 16.37 -12.77
CA GLY A 454 7.23 17.50 -13.70
C GLY A 454 6.27 18.59 -13.25
N TRP A 455 6.04 19.56 -14.11
CA TRP A 455 5.19 20.72 -13.85
C TRP A 455 3.93 20.70 -14.70
N ALA A 456 2.79 20.87 -14.04
CA ALA A 456 1.47 20.94 -14.66
C ALA A 456 0.79 22.27 -14.30
N SER A 457 0.09 22.89 -15.26
CA SER A 457 -0.63 24.14 -15.01
C SER A 457 -1.84 23.89 -14.10
N GLN A 458 -1.94 24.63 -13.00
CA GLN A 458 -3.03 24.53 -12.02
C GLN A 458 -4.40 24.91 -12.59
N SER A 459 -4.44 25.66 -13.70
CA SER A 459 -5.71 25.96 -14.39
C SER A 459 -6.44 24.71 -14.88
N PHE A 460 -5.73 23.58 -15.02
CA PHE A 460 -6.27 22.29 -15.46
C PHE A 460 -6.20 21.24 -14.36
N LEU A 461 -6.07 21.65 -13.10
CA LEU A 461 -5.97 20.75 -11.96
C LEU A 461 -7.03 21.08 -10.90
N GLU A 462 -7.83 20.08 -10.56
CA GLU A 462 -8.61 20.05 -9.34
C GLU A 462 -7.70 19.52 -8.22
N THR A 463 -7.06 20.45 -7.51
CA THR A 463 -6.15 20.15 -6.38
C THR A 463 -6.93 20.10 -5.07
N SER A 464 -6.57 19.20 -4.14
CA SER A 464 -7.28 18.82 -2.90
C SER A 464 -7.49 19.94 -1.85
N GLY A 465 -7.52 21.21 -2.26
CA GLY A 465 -7.06 22.33 -1.48
C GLY A 465 -5.53 22.35 -1.53
N SER A 466 -4.91 23.48 -1.22
CA SER A 466 -3.46 23.54 -1.02
C SER A 466 -3.05 22.31 -0.22
N ALA A 467 -2.22 21.41 -0.79
CA ALA A 467 -1.39 20.52 0.03
C ALA A 467 -0.93 21.40 1.17
N PRO A 468 -1.28 21.09 2.45
CA PRO A 468 -1.19 22.04 3.53
C PRO A 468 0.17 22.66 3.39
N SER A 469 0.22 23.96 3.03
CA SER A 469 1.50 24.61 2.79
C SER A 469 2.27 24.30 4.04
N LEU A 470 3.34 23.52 3.92
CA LEU A 470 3.89 22.92 5.11
C LEU A 470 4.49 24.09 5.86
N ASN A 471 3.74 24.60 6.83
CA ASN A 471 4.06 25.89 7.37
C ASN A 471 5.36 25.68 8.13
N TYR A 472 6.38 26.41 7.73
CA TYR A 472 7.64 26.49 8.42
C TYR A 472 7.86 27.92 8.87
N HIS A 473 8.67 28.06 9.90
CA HIS A 473 8.99 29.36 10.44
C HIS A 473 9.87 30.13 9.43
N PRO A 474 9.64 31.45 9.28
CA PRO A 474 10.53 32.28 8.46
C PRO A 474 11.98 32.16 8.92
N LYS A 475 12.92 32.33 7.98
CA LYS A 475 14.36 32.38 8.30
C LYS A 475 14.61 33.46 9.37
N GLY A 476 15.43 33.13 10.37
CA GLY A 476 15.70 34.01 11.50
C GLY A 476 14.76 33.84 12.69
N THR A 477 13.79 32.93 12.62
CA THR A 477 12.91 32.62 13.76
C THR A 477 13.72 31.99 14.90
N ARG A 478 13.39 32.37 16.13
CA ARG A 478 14.05 31.92 17.35
C ARG A 478 13.02 31.37 18.34
N THR A 479 13.44 30.38 19.10
CA THR A 479 12.64 29.60 20.04
C THR A 479 12.53 30.28 21.41
N GLY A 480 13.42 31.23 21.71
CA GLY A 480 13.56 31.84 23.03
C GLY A 480 14.47 31.05 23.98
N ASN A 481 14.96 29.87 23.56
CA ASN A 481 16.01 29.15 24.27
C ASN A 481 17.37 29.47 23.63
N PRO A 482 18.30 30.12 24.35
CA PRO A 482 19.57 30.59 23.78
C PRO A 482 20.45 29.46 23.23
N GLU A 483 20.38 28.26 23.79
CA GLU A 483 21.17 27.11 23.32
C GLU A 483 20.68 26.65 21.94
N TYR A 484 19.37 26.48 21.79
CA TYR A 484 18.77 26.07 20.51
C TYR A 484 18.90 27.19 19.46
N ASP A 485 18.72 28.43 19.88
CA ASP A 485 18.80 29.61 19.02
C ASP A 485 20.21 29.83 18.47
N THR A 486 21.25 29.47 19.23
CA THR A 486 22.63 29.46 18.75
C THR A 486 22.83 28.43 17.64
N VAL A 487 22.31 27.21 17.83
CA VAL A 487 22.38 26.17 16.78
C VAL A 487 21.60 26.57 15.53
N ILE A 488 20.38 27.07 15.68
CA ILE A 488 19.55 27.51 14.56
C ILE A 488 20.26 28.61 13.77
N ALA A 489 20.84 29.60 14.46
CA ALA A 489 21.56 30.69 13.81
C ALA A 489 22.77 30.21 12.99
N SER A 490 23.57 29.30 13.55
CA SER A 490 24.74 28.73 12.85
C SER A 490 24.34 27.91 11.63
N LEU A 491 23.26 27.12 11.72
CA LEU A 491 22.76 26.35 10.57
C LEU A 491 22.19 27.25 9.47
N GLU A 492 21.43 28.30 9.84
CA GLU A 492 20.85 29.25 8.89
C GLU A 492 21.89 30.13 8.18
N SER A 493 23.03 30.41 8.82
CA SER A 493 24.12 31.19 8.24
C SER A 493 24.98 30.36 7.28
N GLY A 494 25.04 29.04 7.47
CA GLY A 494 25.97 28.17 6.75
C GLY A 494 27.43 28.36 7.17
N ASP A 495 27.67 28.99 8.32
CA ASP A 495 29.01 29.16 8.87
C ASP A 495 29.53 27.81 9.41
N LEU A 496 30.34 27.15 8.59
CA LEU A 496 30.86 25.83 8.90
C LEU A 496 31.75 25.80 10.16
N GLU A 497 32.45 26.90 10.49
CA GLU A 497 33.26 26.98 11.70
C GLU A 497 32.36 27.09 12.94
N ALA A 498 31.32 27.92 12.87
CA ALA A 498 30.33 28.04 13.95
C ALA A 498 29.56 26.74 14.17
N ILE A 499 29.20 26.02 13.09
CA ILE A 499 28.56 24.70 13.17
C ILE A 499 29.53 23.68 13.79
N ALA A 500 30.77 23.59 13.30
CA ALA A 500 31.76 22.64 13.81
C ALA A 500 32.06 22.87 15.30
N ALA A 501 32.06 24.12 15.76
CA ALA A 501 32.23 24.47 17.17
C ALA A 501 31.06 24.00 18.06
N LEU A 502 29.88 23.74 17.50
CA LEU A 502 28.70 23.26 18.23
C LEU A 502 28.61 21.73 18.28
N ILE A 503 29.43 21.00 17.52
CA ILE A 503 29.41 19.54 17.48
C ILE A 503 30.10 18.95 18.72
N GLU A 504 29.41 18.03 19.39
CA GLU A 504 29.99 17.19 20.43
C GLU A 504 30.51 15.89 19.80
N TRP A 505 31.80 15.92 19.42
CA TRP A 505 32.49 14.77 18.86
C TRP A 505 32.63 13.63 19.88
N ARG A 506 32.36 12.40 19.44
CA ARG A 506 32.52 11.19 20.25
C ARG A 506 33.60 10.31 19.64
N LYS A 507 34.37 9.62 20.48
CA LYS A 507 35.37 8.66 20.02
C LYS A 507 34.74 7.30 19.82
N VAL A 508 34.81 6.78 18.60
CA VAL A 508 34.34 5.43 18.24
C VAL A 508 35.46 4.71 17.51
N GLU A 509 35.68 3.44 17.85
CA GLU A 509 36.66 2.60 17.17
C GLU A 509 36.22 2.38 15.72
N CYS A 510 37.10 2.72 14.77
CA CYS A 510 36.83 2.53 13.36
C CYS A 510 37.11 1.09 12.91
N LYS A 511 36.52 0.68 11.79
CA LYS A 511 36.81 -0.60 11.13
C LYS A 511 37.48 -0.39 9.77
N ALA A 512 38.60 -1.06 9.54
CA ALA A 512 39.25 -1.11 8.23
C ALA A 512 38.50 -2.09 7.30
N GLY A 513 38.25 -1.67 6.06
CA GLY A 513 37.56 -2.47 5.05
C GLY A 513 36.31 -1.78 4.49
N PRO A 514 35.58 -2.45 3.58
CA PRO A 514 34.35 -1.91 3.03
C PRO A 514 33.34 -1.63 4.16
N PRO A 515 32.49 -0.61 4.01
CA PRO A 515 31.54 -0.22 5.04
C PRO A 515 30.72 -1.43 5.51
N GLN A 516 30.70 -1.63 6.83
CA GLN A 516 29.85 -2.62 7.48
C GLN A 516 28.38 -2.14 7.36
N GLY A 517 27.43 -3.07 7.27
CA GLY A 517 26.01 -2.76 7.07
C GLY A 517 25.39 -1.86 8.15
N ILE A 518 24.07 -1.65 8.04
CA ILE A 518 23.29 -0.72 8.89
C ILE A 518 23.71 -0.79 10.37
N GLY A 519 24.24 0.32 10.90
CA GLY A 519 24.62 0.45 12.32
C GLY A 519 26.02 -0.07 12.68
N GLY A 520 26.84 -0.46 11.70
CA GLY A 520 28.23 -0.85 11.92
C GLY A 520 29.12 0.30 12.40
N PRO A 521 30.32 0.00 12.95
CA PRO A 521 31.31 1.02 13.33
C PRO A 521 31.74 1.88 12.12
N PRO A 522 32.22 3.11 12.34
CA PRO A 522 32.66 3.99 11.25
C PRO A 522 33.84 3.37 10.50
N GLN A 523 33.93 3.63 9.19
CA GLN A 523 35.07 3.20 8.40
C GLN A 523 36.34 3.96 8.84
N CYS A 524 37.46 3.27 8.97
CA CYS A 524 38.74 3.92 9.24
C CYS A 524 39.16 4.82 8.07
N PRO A 525 39.58 6.07 8.31
CA PRO A 525 40.23 6.88 7.29
C PRO A 525 41.46 6.18 6.70
N ASP A 526 41.83 6.56 5.48
CA ASP A 526 43.00 5.97 4.81
C ASP A 526 44.26 6.09 5.67
N GLY A 527 44.95 4.97 5.88
CA GLY A 527 46.15 4.88 6.71
C GLY A 527 45.91 4.83 8.22
N VAL A 528 44.67 4.93 8.69
CA VAL A 528 44.31 4.73 10.11
C VAL A 528 44.12 3.24 10.39
N ALA A 529 44.78 2.73 11.43
CA ALA A 529 44.70 1.32 11.79
C ALA A 529 43.30 0.92 12.27
N ASP A 530 42.90 -0.32 11.97
CA ASP A 530 41.67 -0.93 12.47
C ASP A 530 41.56 -0.83 14.00
N GLY A 531 40.38 -0.47 14.51
CA GLY A 531 40.14 -0.26 15.94
C GLY A 531 40.61 1.08 16.49
N THR A 532 41.19 1.97 15.67
CA THR A 532 41.62 3.30 16.16
C THR A 532 40.38 4.14 16.53
N PRO A 533 40.32 4.72 17.74
CA PRO A 533 39.25 5.63 18.11
C PRO A 533 39.34 6.92 17.27
N ILE A 534 38.29 7.21 16.50
CA ILE A 534 38.17 8.43 15.70
C ILE A 534 37.00 9.28 16.20
N ASP A 535 37.14 10.60 16.05
CA ASP A 535 36.09 11.56 16.38
C ASP A 535 34.97 11.47 15.33
N VAL A 536 33.76 11.12 15.76
CA VAL A 536 32.58 11.00 14.91
C VAL A 536 31.35 11.57 15.58
N ILE A 537 30.34 11.87 14.76
CA ILE A 537 28.95 11.92 15.20
C ILE A 537 28.12 11.00 14.30
N PRO A 538 27.12 10.30 14.87
CA PRO A 538 26.26 9.45 14.06
C PRO A 538 25.27 10.32 13.26
N GLY A 539 24.96 9.86 12.06
CA GLY A 539 23.89 10.37 11.23
C GLY A 539 22.99 9.22 10.80
N ALA A 540 21.77 9.53 10.37
CA ALA A 540 20.92 8.52 9.78
C ALA A 540 20.03 9.09 8.67
N ALA A 541 19.85 8.29 7.65
CA ALA A 541 18.81 8.49 6.67
C ALA A 541 17.97 7.23 6.61
N CYS A 542 18.01 6.52 5.48
CA CYS A 542 17.39 5.20 5.37
C CYS A 542 18.27 4.11 5.97
N GLU A 543 19.52 4.47 6.21
CA GLU A 543 20.53 3.69 6.88
C GLU A 543 21.31 4.62 7.82
N GLY A 544 21.89 4.06 8.86
CA GLY A 544 22.82 4.79 9.73
C GLY A 544 24.15 5.02 9.03
N TYR A 545 24.74 6.19 9.22
CA TYR A 545 26.07 6.55 8.75
C TYR A 545 26.83 7.33 9.82
N TRP A 546 28.11 7.63 9.58
CA TRP A 546 28.94 8.38 10.50
C TRP A 546 29.54 9.58 9.80
N HIS A 547 29.44 10.75 10.42
CA HIS A 547 30.27 11.90 10.05
C HIS A 547 31.59 11.77 10.78
N ILE A 548 32.68 11.62 10.03
CA ILE A 548 34.02 11.56 10.58
C ILE A 548 34.60 12.96 10.64
N ARG A 549 35.22 13.33 11.76
CA ARG A 549 35.96 14.58 11.88
C ARG A 549 37.20 14.53 10.98
N LEU A 550 37.12 15.16 9.82
CA LEU A 550 38.26 15.30 8.92
C LEU A 550 39.19 16.43 9.40
N ASN A 551 40.47 16.32 9.04
CA ASN A 551 41.52 17.28 9.39
C ASN A 551 41.35 18.66 8.73
N ASP A 552 40.33 18.85 7.89
CA ASP A 552 40.02 20.09 7.15
C ASP A 552 39.14 21.08 7.95
N GLY A 553 39.16 20.99 9.27
CA GLY A 553 38.42 21.87 10.17
C GLY A 553 37.12 21.27 10.72
N GLY A 554 36.90 19.96 10.60
CA GLY A 554 35.78 19.28 11.23
C GLY A 554 34.44 19.50 10.52
N ARG A 555 34.44 19.55 9.18
CA ARG A 555 33.21 19.62 8.39
C ARG A 555 32.41 18.33 8.54
N ALA A 556 31.44 18.30 9.45
CA ALA A 556 30.35 17.35 9.35
C ALA A 556 29.44 17.85 8.22
N ASN A 557 29.24 17.04 7.19
CA ASN A 557 28.31 17.36 6.11
C ASN A 557 26.89 17.05 6.59
N LEU A 558 26.45 17.75 7.63
CA LEU A 558 25.13 17.57 8.25
C LEU A 558 24.07 17.64 7.14
N ALA A 559 23.01 16.85 7.28
CA ALA A 559 21.98 16.77 6.25
C ALA A 559 21.17 18.07 6.05
N ILE A 560 21.52 19.15 6.75
CA ILE A 560 20.83 20.44 6.73
C ILE A 560 21.64 21.47 5.93
N GLY A 561 20.99 22.08 4.95
CA GLY A 561 21.53 23.17 4.15
C GLY A 561 20.88 24.52 4.48
N THR A 562 21.46 25.59 3.94
CA THR A 562 20.99 26.98 4.17
C THR A 562 19.60 27.28 3.59
N ALA A 563 19.12 26.43 2.68
CA ALA A 563 17.76 26.48 2.13
C ALA A 563 16.70 25.94 3.10
N ASP A 564 17.10 25.13 4.08
CA ASP A 564 16.15 24.52 5.02
C ASP A 564 15.55 25.57 5.97
N ARG A 565 14.36 25.28 6.50
CA ARG A 565 13.58 26.16 7.36
C ARG A 565 13.19 25.43 8.64
N LEU A 566 13.25 26.15 9.76
CA LEU A 566 12.84 25.63 11.05
C LEU A 566 11.35 25.25 10.97
N TYR A 567 11.03 24.01 11.29
CA TYR A 567 9.66 23.53 11.39
C TYR A 567 9.21 23.50 12.85
N ALA A 568 9.92 22.79 13.71
CA ALA A 568 9.59 22.66 15.13
C ALA A 568 10.83 22.35 15.96
N VAL A 569 10.72 22.47 17.29
CA VAL A 569 11.68 21.89 18.24
C VAL A 569 10.92 20.97 19.17
N ILE A 570 11.43 19.75 19.33
CA ILE A 570 10.86 18.71 20.18
C ILE A 570 11.80 18.35 21.31
N LYS A 571 11.22 17.91 22.42
CA LYS A 571 11.94 17.23 23.49
C LYS A 571 12.03 15.75 23.13
N ASN A 572 13.22 15.19 23.26
CA ASN A 572 13.41 13.75 23.10
C ASN A 572 13.24 13.04 24.44
N ASP A 573 12.60 11.87 24.42
CA ASP A 573 12.62 10.93 25.54
C ASP A 573 13.79 9.95 25.41
N ALA A 574 14.00 9.16 26.46
CA ALA A 574 15.03 8.12 26.51
C ALA A 574 14.82 7.02 25.43
N ASP A 575 13.59 6.87 24.94
CA ASP A 575 13.20 5.91 23.90
C ASP A 575 13.23 6.49 22.48
N SER A 576 13.57 7.78 22.34
CA SER A 576 13.69 8.43 21.05
C SER A 576 14.77 7.77 20.18
N PHE A 577 14.63 7.96 18.86
CA PHE A 577 15.53 7.37 17.86
C PHE A 577 17.02 7.68 18.12
N TRP A 578 17.33 8.77 18.82
CA TRP A 578 18.70 9.15 19.20
C TRP A 578 18.90 9.19 20.71
N ARG A 579 19.28 8.04 21.27
CA ARG A 579 19.67 7.93 22.67
C ARG A 579 20.80 8.91 23.03
N GLY A 580 20.58 9.66 24.10
CA GLY A 580 21.54 10.66 24.59
C GLY A 580 21.36 12.06 24.00
N SER A 581 20.28 12.31 23.26
CA SER A 581 19.82 13.66 22.93
C SER A 581 18.70 14.11 23.88
N ASP A 582 18.65 15.39 24.24
CA ASP A 582 17.57 16.01 25.03
C ASP A 582 16.53 16.74 24.16
N ALA A 583 16.92 17.16 22.96
CA ALA A 583 16.05 17.83 22.01
C ALA A 583 16.34 17.46 20.55
N GLY A 584 15.34 17.67 19.69
CA GLY A 584 15.45 17.58 18.23
C GLY A 584 14.96 18.88 17.58
N ILE A 585 15.80 19.52 16.78
CA ILE A 585 15.42 20.67 15.94
C ILE A 585 15.05 20.15 14.56
N ILE A 586 13.79 20.31 14.18
CA ILE A 586 13.22 19.74 12.97
C ILE A 586 13.20 20.81 11.90
N TYR A 587 13.66 20.43 10.72
CA TYR A 587 13.70 21.28 9.54
C TYR A 587 12.92 20.66 8.40
N VAL A 588 12.51 21.54 7.50
CA VAL A 588 11.95 21.20 6.20
C VAL A 588 12.74 21.90 5.12
N ASN A 589 12.96 21.23 4.00
CA ASN A 589 13.41 21.91 2.80
C ASN A 589 12.19 22.43 2.04
N PRO A 590 12.03 23.74 1.79
CA PRO A 590 10.89 24.25 1.02
C PRO A 590 10.76 23.67 -0.38
N GLU A 591 11.87 23.21 -0.97
CA GLU A 591 11.90 22.53 -2.27
C GLU A 591 11.58 21.03 -2.15
N ARG A 592 11.59 20.45 -0.94
CA ARG A 592 11.18 19.05 -0.68
C ARG A 592 10.41 18.98 0.63
N PRO A 593 9.21 19.59 0.69
CA PRO A 593 8.44 19.71 1.94
C PRO A 593 8.04 18.36 2.55
N GLU A 594 8.02 17.31 1.74
CA GLU A 594 7.78 15.92 2.12
C GLU A 594 8.95 15.26 2.84
N TRP A 595 10.16 15.86 2.81
CA TRP A 595 11.35 15.33 3.48
C TRP A 595 11.69 16.17 4.70
N GLY A 596 11.38 15.61 5.86
CA GLY A 596 11.86 16.17 7.10
C GLY A 596 13.34 15.88 7.33
N LYS A 597 13.95 16.74 8.13
CA LYS A 597 15.31 16.62 8.63
C LYS A 597 15.33 16.98 10.11
N ALA A 598 16.28 16.45 10.86
CA ALA A 598 16.41 16.80 12.27
C ALA A 598 17.88 16.88 12.70
N ILE A 599 18.18 17.85 13.57
CA ILE A 599 19.42 17.93 14.33
C ILE A 599 19.11 17.56 15.77
N TYR A 600 19.89 16.64 16.32
CA TYR A 600 19.72 16.18 17.68
C TYR A 600 20.72 16.86 18.59
N LEU A 601 20.21 17.37 19.70
CA LEU A 601 20.98 18.14 20.66
C LEU A 601 21.14 17.39 21.98
N ALA A 602 22.25 17.63 22.67
CA ALA A 602 22.41 17.34 24.08
C ALA A 602 23.12 18.52 24.74
N ASN A 603 22.50 19.14 25.76
CA ASN A 603 23.07 20.31 26.45
C ASN A 603 23.51 21.42 25.48
N GLY A 604 22.69 21.70 24.46
CA GLY A 604 22.96 22.71 23.43
C GLY A 604 24.04 22.35 22.40
N ARG A 605 24.55 21.11 22.38
CA ARG A 605 25.54 20.63 21.40
C ARG A 605 24.92 19.67 20.40
N ILE A 606 25.40 19.70 19.15
CA ILE A 606 24.97 18.78 18.09
C ILE A 606 25.60 17.41 18.35
N VAL A 607 24.76 16.41 18.58
CA VAL A 607 25.17 15.02 18.85
C VAL A 607 24.81 14.05 17.72
N GLY A 608 24.07 14.51 16.71
CA GLY A 608 23.75 13.73 15.53
C GLY A 608 22.75 14.44 14.61
N ASP A 609 22.55 13.88 13.43
CA ASP A 609 21.59 14.37 12.44
C ASP A 609 20.75 13.23 11.87
N TRP A 610 19.62 13.60 11.29
CA TRP A 610 18.78 12.67 10.55
C TRP A 610 18.15 13.34 9.32
N SER A 611 18.02 12.61 8.21
CA SER A 611 17.32 13.09 7.02
C SER A 611 16.61 12.00 6.21
N GLY A 612 15.42 12.29 5.71
CA GLY A 612 14.86 11.56 4.56
C GLY A 612 13.98 10.33 4.84
N CYS A 613 13.96 9.38 3.89
CA CYS A 613 13.09 8.19 3.85
C CYS A 613 11.59 8.46 3.76
N GLY A 614 11.22 9.58 3.17
CA GLY A 614 9.82 9.97 3.02
C GLY A 614 9.09 10.16 4.34
N THR A 615 9.81 10.36 5.46
CA THR A 615 9.18 10.82 6.70
C THR A 615 9.11 12.34 6.67
N SER A 616 7.91 12.86 6.79
CA SER A 616 7.63 14.30 6.78
C SER A 616 8.13 14.99 8.07
N PRO A 617 8.36 16.32 8.06
CA PRO A 617 8.69 17.08 9.27
C PRO A 617 7.67 16.90 10.39
N ALA A 618 6.37 16.80 10.05
CA ALA A 618 5.29 16.57 10.99
C ALA A 618 5.40 15.19 11.67
N GLU A 619 5.69 14.15 10.89
CA GLU A 619 5.89 12.81 11.45
C GLU A 619 7.09 12.75 12.38
N ILE A 620 8.18 13.46 12.08
CA ILE A 620 9.34 13.57 13.00
C ILE A 620 8.92 14.29 14.28
N ALA A 621 8.18 15.40 14.17
CA ALA A 621 7.72 16.16 15.34
C ALA A 621 6.85 15.31 16.26
N ASN A 622 6.01 14.47 15.67
CA ASN A 622 5.13 13.54 16.39
C ASN A 622 5.87 12.34 17.02
N ARG A 623 7.16 12.14 16.74
CA ARG A 623 8.01 11.14 17.44
C ARG A 623 8.64 11.67 18.72
N GLY A 624 8.66 13.00 18.93
CA GLY A 624 9.16 13.58 20.16
C GLY A 624 8.23 13.32 21.35
N ALA A 625 8.79 13.36 22.56
CA ALA A 625 8.04 13.22 23.80
C ALA A 625 7.09 14.40 24.05
N SER A 626 7.52 15.60 23.65
CA SER A 626 6.71 16.81 23.67
C SER A 626 7.27 17.85 22.71
N VAL A 627 6.43 18.81 22.32
CA VAL A 627 6.82 19.90 21.43
C VAL A 627 7.24 21.11 22.27
N ILE A 628 8.51 21.52 22.14
CA ILE A 628 9.08 22.69 22.84
C ILE A 628 8.74 23.97 22.07
N PHE A 629 8.94 23.95 20.75
CA PHE A 629 8.61 25.04 19.84
C PHE A 629 7.72 24.49 18.73
N PRO A 630 6.43 24.87 18.68
CA PRO A 630 5.48 24.23 17.79
C PRO A 630 5.70 24.59 16.33
N PRO A 631 5.22 23.74 15.40
CA PRO A 631 5.01 24.15 14.02
C PRO A 631 4.24 25.46 13.95
N PRO A 632 4.49 26.32 12.95
CA PRO A 632 3.65 27.48 12.72
C PRO A 632 2.21 27.02 12.48
N LYS A 633 1.26 27.84 12.92
CA LYS A 633 -0.15 27.55 12.70
C LYS A 633 -0.45 27.54 11.20
N PRO A 634 -1.35 26.65 10.72
CA PRO A 634 -1.84 26.62 9.34
C PRO A 634 -2.27 27.99 8.83
#